data_AF-A0A392MNI7-F1
#
_entry.id   AF-A0A392MNI7-F1
#
_cell.length_a   1.000
_cell.length_b   1.000
_cell.length_c   1.000
_cell.angle_alpha   90.00
_cell.angle_beta   90.00
_cell.angle_gamma   90.00
#
_symmetry.space_group_name_H-M   'P 1'
#
loop_
_entity.id
_entity.type
_entity.pdbx_description
1 polymer ?
#
loop_
_entity_poly.entity_id
_entity_poly.type
_entity_poly.pdbx_seq_one_letter_code
_entity_poly.pdbx_strand_id
1 'polypeptide(L)'
;MDRKILPGFYVPPASLQSFISLAIVLFIPVYDRIIVPIARIFTGKPSGITMLQRIGAGMLFSVISMVIAAFVEMKRLKMAHDHGLIDMPDVTIPMSIWWLIPQYVLFGVSDVFTMVGLQEFFYDQVPDELRSVGLALYLSIFGVGSFLSSFLISAIQKGTSKDGCDGWFATNLNRAHLDYFYALLAVLSAVELSAFWFFSKSYVYKRTST
;
A
#
# COMPACT_ATOMS: atom_id res chain seq x y z
N MET A 1 -0.44 -16.67 14.21
CA MET A 1 -1.23 -17.07 13.02
C MET A 1 -0.72 -18.40 12.55
N ASP A 2 -1.61 -19.32 12.24
CA ASP A 2 -1.28 -20.60 11.62
C ASP A 2 -0.72 -20.36 10.21
N ARG A 3 0.54 -20.75 10.05
CA ARG A 3 1.34 -20.56 8.82
C ARG A 3 1.23 -21.73 7.86
N LYS A 4 0.42 -22.75 8.19
CA LYS A 4 0.17 -23.89 7.32
C LYS A 4 -0.72 -23.48 6.16
N ILE A 5 -0.19 -23.60 4.94
CA ILE A 5 -0.95 -23.38 3.70
C ILE A 5 -1.36 -24.72 3.08
N LEU A 6 -0.47 -25.72 3.16
CA LEU A 6 -0.68 -27.11 2.74
C LEU A 6 -0.20 -28.06 3.86
N PRO A 7 -0.64 -29.32 3.90
CA PRO A 7 -0.12 -30.31 4.85
C PRO A 7 1.42 -30.39 4.75
N GLY A 8 2.12 -30.00 5.82
CA GLY A 8 3.59 -29.99 5.88
C GLY A 8 4.29 -28.74 5.30
N PHE A 9 3.55 -27.78 4.73
CA PHE A 9 4.13 -26.56 4.16
C PHE A 9 3.83 -25.33 5.03
N TYR A 10 4.88 -24.83 5.69
CA TYR A 10 4.84 -23.63 6.52
C TYR A 10 5.45 -22.46 5.78
N VAL A 11 4.72 -21.37 5.69
CA VAL A 11 5.17 -20.18 4.97
C VAL A 11 5.84 -19.20 5.94
N PRO A 12 7.12 -18.83 5.72
CA PRO A 12 7.78 -17.82 6.52
C PRO A 12 7.08 -16.46 6.39
N PRO A 13 6.96 -15.65 7.46
CA PRO A 13 6.33 -14.33 7.38
C PRO A 13 6.92 -13.42 6.29
N ALA A 14 8.24 -13.46 6.11
CA ALA A 14 8.94 -12.67 5.09
C ALA A 14 8.52 -13.03 3.65
N SER A 15 8.11 -14.28 3.40
CA SER A 15 7.67 -14.71 2.07
C SER A 15 6.29 -14.18 1.69
N LEU A 16 5.55 -13.57 2.62
CA LEU A 16 4.30 -12.88 2.31
C LEU A 16 4.51 -11.70 1.34
N GLN A 17 5.69 -11.08 1.39
CA GLN A 17 6.08 -10.03 0.46
C GLN A 17 6.05 -10.51 -1.00
N SER A 18 6.32 -11.80 -1.24
CA SER A 18 6.29 -12.39 -2.58
C SER A 18 4.89 -12.38 -3.20
N PHE A 19 3.81 -12.31 -2.41
CA PHE A 19 2.46 -12.15 -2.94
C PHE A 19 2.26 -10.80 -3.62
N ILE A 20 2.95 -9.74 -3.17
CA ILE A 20 2.92 -8.43 -3.85
C ILE A 20 3.54 -8.59 -5.24
N SER A 21 4.74 -9.15 -5.31
CA SER A 21 5.44 -9.37 -6.59
C SER A 21 4.62 -10.27 -7.53
N LEU A 22 4.02 -11.33 -7.01
CA LEU A 22 3.16 -12.22 -7.79
C LEU A 22 1.91 -11.48 -8.30
N ALA A 23 1.26 -10.68 -7.45
CA ALA A 23 0.12 -9.87 -7.84
C ALA A 23 0.50 -8.90 -8.96
N ILE A 24 1.65 -8.22 -8.86
CA ILE A 24 2.17 -7.33 -9.90
C ILE A 24 2.37 -8.08 -11.23
N VAL A 25 3.09 -9.21 -11.20
CA VAL A 25 3.40 -10.01 -12.40
C VAL A 25 2.12 -10.52 -13.08
N LEU A 26 1.11 -10.92 -12.31
CA LEU A 26 -0.18 -11.37 -12.84
C LEU A 26 -1.06 -10.22 -13.32
N PHE A 27 -1.01 -9.07 -12.64
CA PHE A 27 -1.89 -7.94 -12.93
C PHE A 27 -1.41 -7.10 -14.12
N ILE A 28 -0.10 -6.99 -14.36
CA ILE A 28 0.43 -6.22 -15.52
C ILE A 28 -0.17 -6.72 -16.86
N PRO A 29 -0.15 -8.03 -17.19
CA PRO A 29 -0.77 -8.52 -18.43
C PRO A 29 -2.28 -8.24 -18.48
N VAL A 30 -2.99 -8.37 -17.35
CA VAL A 30 -4.42 -8.07 -17.26
C VAL A 30 -4.67 -6.59 -17.53
N TYR A 31 -3.85 -5.72 -16.95
CA TYR A 31 -3.93 -4.28 -17.15
C TYR A 31 -3.71 -3.91 -18.62
N ASP A 32 -2.60 -4.37 -19.22
CA ASP A 32 -2.22 -4.00 -20.58
C ASP A 32 -3.12 -4.62 -21.66
N ARG A 33 -3.57 -5.86 -21.46
CA ARG A 33 -4.34 -6.61 -22.47
C ARG A 33 -5.85 -6.51 -22.32
N ILE A 34 -6.35 -6.20 -21.12
CA ILE A 34 -7.79 -6.17 -20.84
C ILE A 34 -8.23 -4.77 -20.46
N ILE A 35 -7.64 -4.19 -19.40
CA ILE A 35 -8.10 -2.90 -18.86
C ILE A 35 -7.84 -1.77 -19.85
N VAL A 36 -6.63 -1.67 -20.43
CA VAL A 36 -6.27 -0.59 -21.36
C VAL A 36 -7.12 -0.60 -22.65
N PRO A 37 -7.30 -1.74 -23.35
CA PRO A 37 -8.14 -1.77 -24.55
C PRO A 37 -9.61 -1.44 -24.26
N ILE A 38 -10.17 -1.98 -23.17
CA ILE A 38 -11.55 -1.67 -22.76
C ILE A 38 -11.68 -0.17 -22.45
N ALA A 39 -10.76 0.37 -21.65
CA ALA A 39 -10.77 1.79 -21.31
C ALA A 39 -10.64 2.67 -22.56
N ARG A 40 -9.82 2.27 -23.54
CA ARG A 40 -9.68 2.98 -24.83
C ARG A 40 -11.00 3.02 -25.61
N ILE A 41 -11.78 1.94 -25.60
CA ILE A 41 -13.10 1.90 -26.24
C ILE A 41 -14.06 2.90 -25.61
N PHE A 42 -14.08 2.99 -24.27
CA PHE A 42 -15.00 3.87 -23.56
C PHE A 42 -14.57 5.34 -23.52
N THR A 43 -13.28 5.63 -23.39
CA THR A 43 -12.79 7.02 -23.22
C THR A 43 -12.31 7.67 -24.50
N GLY A 44 -12.03 6.88 -25.56
CA GLY A 44 -11.43 7.36 -26.79
C GLY A 44 -9.96 7.83 -26.65
N LYS A 45 -9.33 7.66 -25.49
CA LYS A 45 -7.94 8.09 -25.25
C LYS A 45 -6.95 6.97 -25.61
N PRO A 46 -5.78 7.27 -26.21
CA PRO A 46 -4.79 6.26 -26.57
C PRO A 46 -4.32 5.43 -25.37
N SER A 47 -4.12 6.05 -24.20
CA SER A 47 -3.78 5.35 -22.94
C SER A 47 -5.01 4.75 -22.21
N GLY A 48 -6.23 4.86 -22.74
CA GLY A 48 -7.45 4.35 -22.13
C GLY A 48 -7.96 5.12 -20.91
N ILE A 49 -7.11 5.38 -19.91
CA ILE A 49 -7.40 6.28 -18.78
C ILE A 49 -6.26 7.30 -18.65
N THR A 50 -6.56 8.48 -18.09
CA THR A 50 -5.54 9.53 -17.92
C THR A 50 -4.50 9.14 -16.86
N MET A 51 -3.29 9.71 -16.95
CA MET A 51 -2.22 9.47 -15.98
C MET A 51 -2.67 9.78 -14.54
N LEU A 52 -3.40 10.89 -14.33
CA LEU A 52 -3.88 11.28 -13.00
C LEU A 52 -4.97 10.34 -12.49
N GLN A 53 -5.84 9.81 -13.37
CA GLN A 53 -6.83 8.79 -12.99
C GLN A 53 -6.17 7.47 -12.60
N ARG A 54 -5.09 7.06 -13.29
CA ARG A 54 -4.31 5.87 -12.93
C ARG A 54 -3.71 6.03 -11.54
N ILE A 55 -3.03 7.15 -11.29
CA ILE A 55 -2.42 7.47 -9.98
C ILE A 55 -3.50 7.48 -8.89
N GLY A 56 -4.62 8.18 -9.11
CA GLY A 56 -5.71 8.25 -8.13
C GLY A 56 -6.38 6.91 -7.84
N ALA A 57 -6.53 6.04 -8.85
CA ALA A 57 -7.04 4.69 -8.65
C ALA A 57 -6.08 3.84 -7.80
N GLY A 58 -4.77 3.95 -8.05
CA GLY A 58 -3.75 3.33 -7.23
C GLY A 58 -3.81 3.79 -5.77
N MET A 59 -3.82 5.11 -5.53
CA MET A 59 -4.00 5.68 -4.20
C MET A 59 -5.28 5.19 -3.50
N LEU A 60 -6.40 5.06 -4.21
CA LEU A 60 -7.63 4.49 -3.66
C LEU A 60 -7.45 3.03 -3.23
N PHE A 61 -6.82 2.19 -4.05
CA PHE A 61 -6.53 0.80 -3.69
C PHE A 61 -5.56 0.70 -2.50
N SER A 62 -4.61 1.63 -2.37
CA SER A 62 -3.73 1.74 -1.19
C SER A 62 -4.54 1.99 0.09
N VAL A 63 -5.48 2.95 0.06
CA VAL A 63 -6.38 3.22 1.20
C VAL A 63 -7.17 1.97 1.58
N ILE A 64 -7.79 1.30 0.60
CA ILE A 64 -8.57 0.09 0.85
C ILE A 64 -7.69 -1.03 1.43
N SER A 65 -6.46 -1.18 0.94
CA SER A 65 -5.49 -2.15 1.46
C SER A 65 -5.14 -1.88 2.93
N MET A 66 -4.87 -0.63 3.30
CA MET A 66 -4.57 -0.24 4.69
C MET A 66 -5.78 -0.43 5.61
N VAL A 67 -7.00 -0.15 5.14
CA VAL A 67 -8.23 -0.43 5.89
C VAL A 67 -8.39 -1.93 6.16
N ILE A 68 -8.18 -2.77 5.15
CA ILE A 68 -8.22 -4.23 5.31
C ILE A 68 -7.14 -4.69 6.29
N ALA A 69 -5.92 -4.13 6.21
CA ALA A 69 -4.84 -4.47 7.13
C ALA A 69 -5.17 -4.12 8.59
N ALA A 70 -5.77 -2.96 8.83
CA ALA A 70 -6.25 -2.59 10.15
C ALA A 70 -7.29 -3.60 10.66
N PHE A 71 -8.30 -3.98 9.86
CA PHE A 71 -9.31 -4.95 10.27
C PHE A 71 -8.75 -6.35 10.52
N VAL A 72 -7.83 -6.82 9.67
CA VAL A 72 -7.18 -8.13 9.84
C VAL A 72 -6.38 -8.15 11.14
N GLU A 73 -5.69 -7.06 11.47
CA GLU A 73 -4.92 -6.95 12.70
C GLU A 73 -5.81 -6.82 13.96
N MET A 74 -6.88 -6.03 13.90
CA MET A 74 -7.89 -5.98 14.97
C MET A 74 -8.46 -7.37 15.26
N LYS A 75 -8.74 -8.15 14.21
CA LYS A 75 -9.22 -9.53 14.34
C LYS A 75 -8.16 -10.45 14.95
N ARG A 76 -6.89 -10.29 14.56
CA ARG A 76 -5.78 -11.06 15.13
C ARG A 76 -5.62 -10.79 16.62
N LEU A 77 -5.61 -9.52 17.03
CA LEU A 77 -5.49 -9.10 18.42
C LEU A 77 -6.68 -9.58 19.26
N LYS A 78 -7.91 -9.47 18.74
CA LYS A 78 -9.10 -10.00 19.41
C LYS A 78 -8.99 -11.51 19.66
N MET A 79 -8.55 -12.29 18.67
CA MET A 79 -8.39 -13.74 18.88
C MET A 79 -7.25 -14.08 19.85
N ALA A 80 -6.18 -13.28 19.89
CA ALA A 80 -5.14 -13.43 20.91
C ALA A 80 -5.69 -13.18 22.32
N HIS A 81 -6.55 -12.17 22.48
CA HIS A 81 -7.23 -11.88 23.75
C HIS A 81 -8.20 -12.98 24.16
N ASP A 82 -9.11 -13.38 23.25
CA ASP A 82 -10.17 -14.36 23.55
C ASP A 82 -9.61 -15.75 23.92
N HIS A 83 -8.42 -16.10 23.42
CA HIS A 83 -7.74 -17.36 23.76
C HIS A 83 -6.71 -17.22 24.90
N GLY A 84 -6.61 -16.05 25.55
CA GLY A 84 -5.66 -15.83 26.64
C GLY A 84 -4.17 -15.88 26.22
N LEU A 85 -3.88 -15.61 24.94
CA LEU A 85 -2.54 -15.72 24.34
C LEU A 85 -1.74 -14.40 24.34
N ILE A 86 -2.24 -13.36 25.03
CA ILE A 86 -1.63 -12.02 25.04
C ILE A 86 -0.19 -12.07 25.56
N ASP A 87 0.08 -12.85 26.60
CA ASP A 87 1.40 -12.96 27.23
C ASP A 87 2.27 -14.08 26.64
N MET A 88 1.79 -14.75 25.58
CA MET A 88 2.44 -15.89 24.96
C MET A 88 2.83 -15.57 23.50
N PRO A 89 3.94 -14.82 23.28
CA PRO A 89 4.33 -14.37 21.93
C PRO A 89 4.67 -15.53 20.98
N ASP A 90 5.17 -16.65 21.52
CA ASP A 90 5.59 -17.82 20.74
C ASP A 90 4.43 -18.75 20.37
N VAL A 91 3.26 -18.58 21.00
CA VAL A 91 2.10 -19.44 20.75
C VAL A 91 1.37 -18.97 19.50
N THR A 92 1.06 -19.93 18.63
CA THR A 92 0.42 -19.66 17.36
C THR A 92 -1.04 -19.26 17.59
N ILE A 93 -1.37 -17.99 17.34
CA ILE A 93 -2.78 -17.54 17.31
C ILE A 93 -3.53 -18.37 16.25
N PRO A 94 -4.72 -18.93 16.57
CA PRO A 94 -5.54 -19.77 15.69
C PRO A 94 -6.23 -18.94 14.59
N MET A 95 -5.42 -18.20 13.81
CA MET A 95 -5.84 -17.41 12.66
C MET A 95 -5.09 -17.90 11.44
N SER A 96 -5.82 -18.18 10.36
CA SER A 96 -5.21 -18.60 9.12
C SER A 96 -4.42 -17.47 8.44
N ILE A 97 -3.23 -17.76 7.90
CA ILE A 97 -2.42 -16.79 7.17
C ILE A 97 -3.10 -16.23 5.92
N TRP A 98 -4.08 -16.94 5.36
CA TRP A 98 -4.85 -16.53 4.18
C TRP A 98 -5.55 -15.17 4.35
N TRP A 99 -5.85 -14.75 5.59
CA TRP A 99 -6.43 -13.44 5.89
C TRP A 99 -5.53 -12.26 5.50
N LEU A 100 -4.22 -12.48 5.39
CA LEU A 100 -3.27 -11.44 4.97
C LEU A 100 -3.19 -11.29 3.45
N ILE A 101 -3.64 -12.28 2.66
CA ILE A 101 -3.48 -12.24 1.20
C ILE A 101 -4.26 -11.07 0.55
N PRO A 102 -5.51 -10.76 0.94
CA PRO A 102 -6.27 -9.67 0.32
C PRO A 102 -5.55 -8.31 0.36
N GLN A 103 -4.97 -7.94 1.51
CA GLN A 103 -4.22 -6.67 1.64
C GLN A 103 -2.97 -6.66 0.74
N TYR A 104 -2.23 -7.77 0.64
CA TYR A 104 -1.02 -7.85 -0.18
C TYR A 104 -1.32 -7.81 -1.68
N VAL A 105 -2.37 -8.50 -2.11
CA VAL A 105 -2.82 -8.47 -3.52
C VAL A 105 -3.29 -7.07 -3.89
N LEU A 106 -4.13 -6.43 -3.06
CA LEU A 106 -4.58 -5.06 -3.29
C LEU A 106 -3.44 -4.05 -3.29
N PHE A 107 -2.44 -4.25 -2.43
CA PHE A 107 -1.24 -3.42 -2.42
C PHE A 107 -0.45 -3.58 -3.73
N GLY A 108 -0.28 -4.80 -4.24
CA GLY A 108 0.35 -5.04 -5.55
C GLY A 108 -0.43 -4.40 -6.71
N VAL A 109 -1.76 -4.48 -6.70
CA VAL A 109 -2.61 -3.80 -7.70
C VAL A 109 -2.46 -2.28 -7.62
N SER A 110 -2.50 -1.72 -6.40
CA SER A 110 -2.25 -0.30 -6.14
C SER A 110 -0.90 0.15 -6.70
N ASP A 111 0.14 -0.66 -6.52
CA ASP A 111 1.50 -0.36 -6.94
C ASP A 111 1.60 -0.28 -8.47
N VAL A 112 0.98 -1.21 -9.21
CA VAL A 112 0.93 -1.17 -10.68
C VAL A 112 0.28 0.12 -11.19
N PHE A 113 -0.89 0.47 -10.66
CA PHE A 113 -1.60 1.68 -11.08
C PHE A 113 -0.81 2.96 -10.76
N THR A 114 -0.25 3.03 -9.55
CA THR A 114 0.47 4.22 -9.07
C THR A 114 1.81 4.38 -9.78
N MET A 115 2.62 3.32 -9.86
CA MET A 115 3.95 3.38 -10.50
C MET A 115 3.85 3.69 -11.99
N VAL A 116 2.99 2.99 -12.73
CA VAL A 116 2.82 3.24 -14.17
C VAL A 116 2.33 4.66 -14.41
N GLY A 117 1.35 5.13 -13.62
CA GLY A 117 0.81 6.48 -13.73
C GLY A 117 1.84 7.56 -13.38
N LEU A 118 2.61 7.40 -12.30
CA LEU A 118 3.64 8.35 -11.89
C LEU A 118 4.80 8.39 -12.89
N GLN A 119 5.29 7.24 -13.35
CA GLN A 119 6.39 7.18 -14.30
C GLN A 119 6.01 7.86 -15.62
N GLU A 120 4.82 7.58 -16.16
CA GLU A 120 4.31 8.21 -17.37
C GLU A 120 4.12 9.72 -17.16
N PHE A 121 3.57 10.13 -16.02
CA PHE A 121 3.37 11.56 -15.68
C PHE A 121 4.68 12.33 -15.60
N PHE A 122 5.65 11.85 -14.80
CA PHE A 122 6.93 12.52 -14.61
C PHE A 122 7.82 12.49 -15.86
N TYR A 123 7.59 11.55 -16.77
CA TYR A 123 8.31 11.49 -18.04
C TYR A 123 7.69 12.41 -19.09
N ASP A 124 6.37 12.39 -19.26
CA ASP A 124 5.68 13.11 -20.36
C ASP A 124 5.35 14.57 -20.03
N GLN A 125 5.14 14.91 -18.77
CA GLN A 125 4.70 16.26 -18.39
C GLN A 125 5.85 17.23 -18.15
N VAL A 126 7.09 16.74 -18.02
CA VAL A 126 8.26 17.61 -17.91
C VAL A 126 8.74 18.11 -19.29
N PRO A 127 9.47 19.23 -19.36
CA PRO A 127 10.20 19.61 -20.58
C PRO A 127 11.16 18.49 -21.02
N ASP A 128 11.39 18.38 -22.33
CA ASP A 128 12.19 17.29 -22.88
C ASP A 128 13.63 17.32 -22.37
N GLU A 129 14.15 18.52 -22.14
CA GLU A 129 15.47 18.80 -21.58
C GLU A 129 15.60 18.33 -20.12
N LEU A 130 14.48 18.13 -19.42
CA LEU A 130 14.42 17.80 -17.98
C LEU A 130 13.87 16.40 -17.69
N ARG A 131 13.77 15.52 -18.70
CA ARG A 131 13.26 14.14 -18.50
C ARG A 131 14.03 13.35 -17.45
N SER A 132 15.36 13.51 -17.39
CA SER A 132 16.19 12.87 -16.36
C SER A 132 15.87 13.38 -14.95
N VAL A 133 15.58 14.68 -14.81
CA VAL A 133 15.12 15.30 -13.55
C VAL A 133 13.73 14.78 -13.18
N GLY A 134 12.82 14.61 -14.14
CA GLY A 134 11.51 14.00 -13.91
C GLY A 134 11.60 12.59 -13.32
N LEU A 135 12.47 11.74 -13.88
CA LEU A 135 12.72 10.40 -13.33
C LEU A 135 13.39 10.45 -11.95
N ALA A 136 14.31 11.38 -11.71
CA ALA A 136 14.91 11.57 -10.38
C ALA A 136 13.86 12.02 -9.35
N LEU A 137 12.92 12.88 -9.72
CA LEU A 137 11.81 13.28 -8.86
C LEU A 137 10.91 12.08 -8.54
N TYR A 138 10.57 11.25 -9.54
CA TYR A 138 9.84 10.00 -9.31
C TYR A 138 10.55 9.09 -8.31
N LEU A 139 11.85 8.85 -8.47
CA LEU A 139 12.62 8.01 -7.54
C LEU A 139 12.70 8.62 -6.14
N SER A 140 12.75 9.96 -6.04
CA SER A 140 12.84 10.65 -4.76
C SER A 140 11.60 10.44 -3.89
N ILE A 141 10.43 10.16 -4.48
CA ILE A 141 9.19 9.83 -3.76
C ILE A 141 9.40 8.64 -2.81
N PHE A 142 10.09 7.59 -3.24
CA PHE A 142 10.37 6.42 -2.39
C PHE A 142 11.30 6.77 -1.22
N GLY A 143 12.29 7.62 -1.46
CA GLY A 143 13.21 8.10 -0.44
C GLY A 143 12.50 8.95 0.62
N VAL A 144 11.72 9.94 0.17
CA VAL A 144 10.90 10.79 1.06
C VAL A 144 9.90 9.94 1.84
N GLY A 145 9.23 8.98 1.20
CA GLY A 145 8.31 8.05 1.86
C GLY A 145 8.99 7.22 2.96
N SER A 146 10.21 6.75 2.71
CA SER A 146 10.99 5.98 3.70
C SER A 146 11.39 6.84 4.91
N PHE A 147 11.79 8.09 4.69
CA PHE A 147 12.07 9.04 5.78
C PHE A 147 10.82 9.39 6.56
N LEU A 148 9.70 9.65 5.89
CA LEU A 148 8.44 9.98 6.54
C LEU A 148 7.91 8.81 7.38
N SER A 149 8.04 7.57 6.88
CA SER A 149 7.69 6.35 7.62
C SER A 149 8.54 6.20 8.89
N SER A 150 9.86 6.37 8.78
CA SER A 150 10.78 6.30 9.92
C SER A 150 10.49 7.39 10.96
N PHE A 151 10.21 8.61 10.49
CA PHE A 151 9.81 9.73 11.35
C PHE A 151 8.50 9.44 12.08
N LEU A 152 7.47 8.95 11.37
CA LEU A 152 6.18 8.58 11.96
C LEU A 152 6.33 7.53 13.06
N ILE A 153 7.07 6.45 12.80
CA ILE A 153 7.32 5.40 13.78
C ILE A 153 8.02 5.98 15.02
N SER A 154 9.08 6.76 14.82
CA SER A 154 9.84 7.38 15.92
C SER A 154 8.98 8.35 16.74
N ALA A 155 8.17 9.19 16.08
CA ALA A 155 7.28 10.12 16.74
C ALA A 155 6.20 9.40 17.56
N ILE A 156 5.59 8.35 17.02
CA ILE A 156 4.60 7.52 17.72
C ILE A 156 5.26 6.84 18.91
N GLN A 157 6.41 6.18 18.73
CA GLN A 157 7.13 5.52 19.83
C GLN A 157 7.43 6.51 20.96
N LYS A 158 7.94 7.70 20.64
CA LYS A 158 8.21 8.75 21.64
C LYS A 158 6.95 9.28 22.33
N GLY A 159 5.84 9.36 21.61
CA GLY A 159 4.56 9.86 22.13
C GLY A 159 3.79 8.83 22.97
N THR A 160 3.85 7.55 22.58
CA THR A 160 3.04 6.47 23.18
C THR A 160 3.78 5.67 24.24
N SER A 161 5.11 5.58 24.17
CA SER A 161 5.91 4.87 25.17
C SER A 161 6.21 5.80 26.34
N LYS A 162 5.28 5.89 27.31
CA LYS A 162 5.51 6.54 28.61
C LYS A 162 5.41 5.50 29.74
N ASP A 163 6.32 5.62 30.71
CA ASP A 163 6.25 4.99 32.04
C ASP A 163 5.85 3.51 32.05
N GLY A 164 6.62 2.66 31.37
CA GLY A 164 6.48 1.20 31.46
C GLY A 164 5.26 0.59 30.77
N CYS A 165 4.46 1.38 30.06
CA CYS A 165 3.36 0.89 29.21
C CYS A 165 3.85 0.60 27.79
N ASP A 166 3.41 -0.54 27.25
CA ASP A 166 3.66 -0.94 25.87
C ASP A 166 3.00 0.05 24.89
N GLY A 167 3.81 0.77 24.10
CA GLY A 167 3.33 1.64 23.02
C GLY A 167 2.78 0.85 21.83
N TRP A 168 2.49 1.52 20.71
CA TRP A 168 1.94 0.85 19.51
C TRP A 168 2.85 -0.25 18.95
N PHE A 169 4.16 -0.15 19.21
CA PHE A 169 5.20 -1.06 18.74
C PHE A 169 5.86 -1.81 19.91
N ALA A 170 5.09 -2.62 20.63
CA ALA A 170 5.61 -3.48 21.69
C ALA A 170 6.44 -4.65 21.12
N THR A 171 7.46 -5.10 21.87
CA THR A 171 8.25 -6.29 21.50
C THR A 171 7.36 -7.53 21.40
N ASN A 172 6.37 -7.64 22.28
CA ASN A 172 5.33 -8.63 22.17
C ASN A 172 4.24 -8.13 21.21
N LEU A 173 4.21 -8.68 19.99
CA LEU A 173 3.20 -8.34 18.98
C LEU A 173 1.76 -8.55 19.46
N ASN A 174 1.50 -9.45 20.42
CA ASN A 174 0.14 -9.66 20.94
C ASN A 174 -0.30 -8.55 21.91
N ARG A 175 0.66 -7.75 22.43
CA ARG A 175 0.42 -6.53 23.21
C ARG A 175 0.57 -5.25 22.36
N ALA A 176 1.22 -5.35 21.20
CA ALA A 176 1.35 -4.25 20.26
C ALA A 176 0.01 -3.92 19.60
N HIS A 177 -0.23 -2.62 19.38
CA HIS A 177 -1.41 -2.11 18.71
C HIS A 177 -1.09 -1.67 17.28
N LEU A 178 -0.68 -2.64 16.46
CA LEU A 178 -0.39 -2.41 15.04
C LEU A 178 -1.65 -2.04 14.24
N ASP A 179 -2.82 -2.42 14.73
CA ASP A 179 -4.12 -1.99 14.19
C ASP A 179 -4.27 -0.47 14.20
N TYR A 180 -3.85 0.21 15.27
CA TYR A 180 -3.86 1.67 15.33
C TYR A 180 -2.88 2.29 14.32
N PHE A 181 -1.72 1.67 14.13
CA PHE A 181 -0.77 2.14 13.12
C PHE A 181 -1.32 1.99 11.70
N TYR A 182 -1.93 0.85 11.36
CA TYR A 182 -2.56 0.66 10.05
C TYR A 182 -3.78 1.57 9.85
N ALA A 183 -4.58 1.82 10.89
CA ALA A 183 -5.67 2.78 10.83
C ALA A 183 -5.17 4.22 10.61
N LEU A 184 -4.07 4.61 11.27
CA LEU A 184 -3.43 5.90 11.03
C LEU A 184 -2.94 6.03 9.58
N LEU A 185 -2.28 5.00 9.05
CA LEU A 185 -1.86 4.98 7.65
C LEU A 185 -3.06 5.07 6.69
N ALA A 186 -4.16 4.37 6.97
CA ALA A 186 -5.38 4.48 6.17
C ALA A 186 -5.93 5.91 6.14
N VAL A 187 -5.95 6.60 7.28
CA VAL A 187 -6.39 8.01 7.36
C VAL A 187 -5.42 8.93 6.60
N LEU A 188 -4.12 8.76 6.78
CA LEU A 188 -3.11 9.56 6.07
C LEU A 188 -3.20 9.36 4.55
N SER A 189 -3.34 8.12 4.08
CA SER A 189 -3.54 7.83 2.66
C SER A 189 -4.85 8.39 2.12
N ALA A 190 -5.92 8.45 2.93
CA ALA A 190 -7.18 9.07 2.53
C ALA A 190 -7.05 10.61 2.41
N VAL A 191 -6.30 11.24 3.32
CA VAL A 191 -5.96 12.67 3.24
C VAL A 191 -5.09 12.94 2.01
N GLU A 192 -4.08 12.12 1.74
CA GLU A 192 -3.25 12.18 0.54
C GLU A 192 -4.10 12.08 -0.73
N LEU A 193 -4.99 11.08 -0.82
CA LEU A 193 -5.90 10.91 -1.96
C LEU A 193 -6.81 12.13 -2.14
N SER A 194 -7.32 12.71 -1.05
CA SER A 194 -8.17 13.89 -1.08
C SER A 194 -7.43 15.13 -1.58
N ALA A 195 -6.19 15.32 -1.11
CA ALA A 195 -5.31 16.39 -1.57
C ALA A 195 -4.95 16.19 -3.05
N PHE A 196 -4.55 14.98 -3.44
CA PHE A 196 -4.27 14.63 -4.83
C PHE A 196 -5.47 14.92 -5.73
N TRP A 197 -6.67 14.52 -5.32
CA TRP A 197 -7.89 14.79 -6.07
C TRP A 197 -8.13 16.30 -6.25
N PHE A 198 -7.95 17.10 -5.20
CA PHE A 198 -8.06 18.55 -5.26
C PHE A 198 -7.06 19.16 -6.25
N PHE A 199 -5.78 18.78 -6.19
CA PHE A 199 -4.76 19.27 -7.12
C PHE A 199 -4.99 18.78 -8.56
N SER A 200 -5.44 17.54 -8.74
CA SER A 200 -5.66 16.94 -10.05
C SER A 200 -6.73 17.68 -10.87
N LYS A 201 -7.73 18.28 -10.20
CA LYS A 201 -8.78 19.08 -10.87
C LYS A 201 -8.26 20.38 -11.48
N SER A 202 -7.25 20.97 -10.87
CA SER A 202 -6.65 22.23 -11.31
C SER A 202 -5.50 22.00 -12.30
N TYR A 203 -5.06 20.76 -12.48
CA TYR A 203 -3.93 20.43 -13.33
C TYR A 203 -4.30 20.46 -14.81
N VAL A 204 -3.51 21.19 -15.60
CA VAL A 204 -3.64 21.24 -17.07
C VAL A 204 -2.49 20.46 -17.69
N TYR A 205 -2.83 19.43 -18.46
CA TYR A 205 -1.86 18.61 -19.18
C TYR A 205 -1.07 19.43 -20.20
N LYS A 206 0.23 19.17 -20.30
CA LYS A 206 1.08 19.67 -21.39
C LYS A 206 0.49 19.19 -22.72
N ARG A 207 0.23 20.12 -23.64
CA ARG A 207 -0.18 19.76 -25.00
C ARG A 207 1.05 19.27 -25.74
N THR A 208 1.03 18.02 -26.18
CA THR A 208 2.02 17.51 -27.14
C THR A 208 1.80 18.28 -28.45
N SER A 209 2.76 19.10 -28.87
CA SER A 209 2.74 19.71 -30.20
C SER A 209 2.82 18.59 -31.23
N THR A 210 1.69 18.33 -31.89
CA THR A 210 1.63 17.53 -33.13
C THR A 210 2.45 18.19 -34.22
#